data_AF-A0A916LZH5-F1
#
_entry.id   AF-A0A916LZH5-F1
#
_cell.length_a   1.000
_cell.length_b   1.000
_cell.length_c   1.000
_cell.angle_alpha   90.00
_cell.angle_beta   90.00
_cell.angle_gamma   90.00
#
_symmetry.space_group_name_H-M   'P 1'
#
loop_
_entity.id
_entity.type
_entity.pdbx_description
1 polymer ?
#
loop_
_entity_poly.entity_id
_entity_poly.type
_entity_poly.pdbx_seq_one_letter_code
_entity_poly.pdbx_strand_id
1 'polypeptide(L)'
;MPAGARASTLRAELRELALLTVPLFLTHAGTMLLGLVDTAVVGRLGEVPLAAVGLGNSLYFTIAMLGFGLMLGLDPLIAQAIGAGEEGRARHLLWQGSLLAILVVIPLALVTWALSLALEPLGIEAAVAREVRPYELSRLAGM
;
A
#
# COMPACT_ATOMS: atom_id res chain seq x y z
N MET A 1 -24.77 -34.35 16.83
CA MET A 1 -23.53 -33.79 17.42
C MET A 1 -23.93 -32.85 18.57
N PRO A 2 -23.35 -32.99 19.77
CA PRO A 2 -23.80 -32.26 20.97
C PRO A 2 -23.38 -30.78 20.94
N ALA A 3 -24.29 -29.88 21.34
CA ALA A 3 -24.15 -28.42 21.26
C ALA A 3 -22.98 -27.83 22.09
N GLY A 4 -22.53 -28.53 23.14
CA GLY A 4 -21.40 -28.10 23.98
C GLY A 4 -20.03 -28.10 23.27
N ALA A 5 -19.83 -28.98 22.29
CA ALA A 5 -18.59 -29.05 21.52
C ALA A 5 -18.44 -27.86 20.55
N ARG A 6 -19.55 -27.31 20.04
CA ARG A 6 -19.53 -26.13 19.15
C ARG A 6 -19.04 -24.87 19.86
N ALA A 7 -19.45 -24.66 21.12
CA ALA A 7 -19.10 -23.45 21.86
C ALA A 7 -17.61 -23.39 22.22
N SER A 8 -17.00 -24.53 22.55
CA SER A 8 -15.54 -24.63 22.79
C SER A 8 -14.75 -24.40 21.51
N THR A 9 -15.21 -24.92 20.37
CA THR A 9 -14.56 -24.72 19.06
C THR A 9 -14.69 -23.27 18.60
N LEU A 10 -15.86 -22.64 18.74
CA LEU A 10 -16.06 -21.23 18.38
C LEU A 10 -15.15 -20.29 19.19
N ARG A 11 -15.02 -20.55 20.50
CA ARG A 11 -14.15 -19.75 21.37
C ARG A 11 -12.67 -19.93 21.00
N ALA A 12 -12.27 -21.13 20.61
CA ALA A 12 -10.91 -21.41 20.16
C ALA A 12 -10.61 -20.72 18.82
N GLU A 13 -11.51 -20.85 17.83
CA GLU A 13 -11.41 -20.18 16.53
C GLU A 13 -11.37 -18.65 16.68
N LEU A 14 -12.26 -18.06 17.49
CA LEU A 14 -12.26 -16.61 17.75
C LEU A 14 -10.95 -16.13 18.40
N ARG A 15 -10.36 -16.94 19.29
CA ARG A 15 -9.07 -16.62 19.91
C ARG A 15 -7.94 -16.67 18.89
N GLU A 16 -7.94 -17.66 18.01
CA GLU A 16 -6.92 -17.83 16.97
C GLU A 16 -7.02 -16.73 15.91
N LEU A 17 -8.23 -16.39 15.48
CA LEU A 17 -8.48 -15.21 14.65
C LEU A 17 -8.00 -13.94 15.33
N ALA A 18 -8.36 -13.71 16.60
CA ALA A 18 -7.94 -12.51 17.32
C ALA A 18 -6.40 -12.38 17.41
N LEU A 19 -5.68 -13.50 17.59
CA LEU A 19 -4.22 -13.51 17.62
C LEU A 19 -3.58 -13.05 16.30
N LEU A 20 -4.26 -13.24 15.17
CA LEU A 20 -3.81 -12.79 13.85
C LEU A 20 -4.32 -11.38 13.50
N THR A 21 -5.60 -11.11 13.76
CA THR A 21 -6.25 -9.86 13.32
C THR A 21 -5.88 -8.67 14.20
N VAL A 22 -5.64 -8.86 15.51
CA VAL A 22 -5.21 -7.77 16.41
C VAL A 22 -3.89 -7.13 15.96
N PRO A 23 -2.79 -7.89 15.73
CA PRO A 23 -1.54 -7.29 15.26
C PRO A 23 -1.67 -6.70 13.85
N LEU A 24 -2.47 -7.32 12.98
CA LEU A 24 -2.75 -6.78 11.65
C LEU A 24 -3.46 -5.42 11.73
N PHE A 25 -4.48 -5.30 12.60
CA PHE A 25 -5.20 -4.07 12.83
C PHE A 25 -4.29 -2.98 13.43
N LEU A 26 -3.47 -3.32 14.42
CA LEU A 26 -2.50 -2.39 15.01
C LEU A 26 -1.52 -1.87 13.96
N THR A 27 -1.05 -2.73 13.06
CA THR A 27 -0.17 -2.35 11.95
C THR A 27 -0.87 -1.36 11.03
N HIS A 28 -2.11 -1.65 10.63
CA HIS A 28 -2.89 -0.76 9.76
C HIS A 28 -3.19 0.60 10.42
N ALA A 29 -3.58 0.58 11.70
CA ALA A 29 -3.81 1.80 12.47
C ALA A 29 -2.52 2.62 12.60
N GLY A 30 -1.37 1.97 12.83
CA GLY A 30 -0.06 2.61 12.85
C GLY A 30 0.26 3.32 11.53
N THR A 31 0.04 2.66 10.39
CA THR A 31 0.24 3.26 9.06
C THR A 31 -0.65 4.49 8.85
N MET A 32 -1.92 4.43 9.26
CA MET A 32 -2.82 5.59 9.16
C MET A 32 -2.37 6.74 10.07
N LEU A 33 -1.91 6.45 11.28
CA LEU A 33 -1.38 7.45 12.20
C LEU A 33 -0.11 8.12 11.68
N LEU A 34 0.80 7.36 11.06
CA LEU A 34 1.99 7.92 10.42
C LEU A 34 1.60 8.96 9.35
N GLY A 35 0.67 8.62 8.46
CA GLY A 35 0.19 9.56 7.44
C GLY A 35 -0.48 10.81 8.04
N LEU A 36 -1.20 10.67 9.15
CA LEU A 36 -1.79 11.81 9.86
C LEU A 36 -0.70 12.73 10.44
N VAL A 37 0.33 12.16 11.07
CA VAL A 37 1.45 12.90 11.63
C VAL A 37 2.23 13.63 10.53
N ASP A 38 2.52 12.97 9.41
CA ASP A 38 3.19 13.58 8.26
C ASP A 38 2.40 14.80 7.76
N THR A 39 1.09 14.65 7.61
CA THR A 39 0.19 15.73 7.20
C THR A 39 0.18 16.87 8.22
N ALA A 40 0.17 16.57 9.53
CA ALA A 40 0.21 17.58 10.59
C ALA A 40 1.56 18.30 10.71
N VAL A 41 2.66 17.63 10.37
CA VAL A 41 4.01 18.24 10.31
C VAL A 41 4.12 19.15 9.08
N VAL A 42 3.74 18.67 7.90
CA VAL A 42 3.77 19.48 6.67
C VAL A 42 2.79 20.64 6.73
N GLY A 43 1.61 20.45 7.36
CA GLY A 43 0.62 21.51 7.56
C GLY A 43 1.15 22.70 8.37
N ARG A 44 2.20 22.52 9.17
CA ARG A 44 2.87 23.62 9.88
C ARG A 44 3.81 24.45 8.99
N LEU A 45 4.16 23.96 7.80
CA LEU A 45 5.02 24.65 6.83
C LEU A 45 4.26 25.63 5.93
N GLY A 46 2.92 25.62 5.95
CA GLY A 46 2.05 26.53 5.20
C GLY A 46 1.09 25.82 4.24
N GLU A 47 0.23 26.60 3.57
CA GLU A 47 -0.82 26.07 2.70
C GLU A 47 -0.27 25.43 1.41
N VAL A 48 0.77 26.02 0.82
CA VAL A 48 1.35 25.55 -0.45
C VAL A 48 2.02 24.18 -0.30
N PRO A 49 2.88 23.92 0.71
CA PRO A 49 3.46 22.59 0.92
C PRO A 49 2.41 21.53 1.28
N LEU A 50 1.39 21.90 2.05
CA LEU A 50 0.30 20.99 2.40
C LEU A 50 -0.52 20.60 1.16
N ALA A 51 -0.84 21.56 0.30
CA ALA A 51 -1.53 21.30 -0.96
C ALA A 51 -0.69 20.42 -1.90
N ALA A 52 0.62 20.65 -1.97
CA ALA A 52 1.55 19.83 -2.76
C ALA A 52 1.59 18.37 -2.27
N VAL A 53 1.74 18.15 -0.98
CA VAL A 53 1.74 16.80 -0.40
C VAL A 53 0.39 16.10 -0.56
N GLY A 54 -0.73 16.82 -0.39
CA GLY A 54 -2.06 16.27 -0.60
C GLY A 54 -2.30 15.81 -2.04
N LEU A 55 -1.89 16.63 -3.02
CA LEU A 55 -2.00 16.30 -4.44
C LEU A 55 -1.10 15.12 -4.82
N GLY A 56 0.17 15.15 -4.41
CA GLY A 56 1.13 14.07 -4.65
C GLY A 56 0.67 12.75 -4.02
N ASN A 57 0.15 12.78 -2.80
CA ASN A 57 -0.36 11.57 -2.15
C ASN A 57 -1.61 11.02 -2.83
N SER A 58 -2.49 11.88 -3.34
CA SER A 58 -3.69 11.46 -4.07
C SER A 58 -3.31 10.77 -5.39
N LEU A 59 -2.43 11.39 -6.18
CA LEU A 59 -1.91 10.82 -7.43
C LEU A 59 -1.21 9.48 -7.18
N TYR A 60 -0.33 9.43 -6.18
CA TYR A 60 0.33 8.21 -5.77
C TYR A 60 -0.68 7.12 -5.41
N PHE A 61 -1.67 7.40 -4.57
CA PHE A 61 -2.62 6.38 -4.12
C PHE A 61 -3.47 5.84 -5.27
N THR A 62 -3.92 6.70 -6.18
CA THR A 62 -4.67 6.29 -7.38
C THR A 62 -3.87 5.32 -8.25
N ILE A 63 -2.59 5.60 -8.48
CA ILE A 63 -1.73 4.78 -9.33
C ILE A 63 -1.28 3.51 -8.58
N ALA A 64 -0.88 3.63 -7.32
CA ALA A 64 -0.42 2.53 -6.48
C ALA A 64 -1.50 1.44 -6.29
N MET A 65 -2.79 1.82 -6.27
CA MET A 65 -3.89 0.86 -6.20
C MET A 65 -3.87 -0.16 -7.35
N LEU A 66 -3.39 0.22 -8.53
CA LEU A 66 -3.25 -0.71 -9.67
C LEU A 66 -2.24 -1.82 -9.38
N GLY A 67 -1.10 -1.47 -8.78
CA GLY A 67 -0.09 -2.45 -8.36
C GLY A 67 -0.55 -3.28 -7.16
N PHE A 68 -1.25 -2.63 -6.23
CA PHE A 68 -1.76 -3.28 -5.02
C PHE A 68 -2.77 -4.39 -5.35
N GLY A 69 -3.66 -4.16 -6.32
CA GLY A 69 -4.62 -5.17 -6.76
C GLY A 69 -3.96 -6.46 -7.28
N LEU A 70 -2.78 -6.34 -7.89
CA LEU A 70 -2.04 -7.50 -8.38
C LEU A 70 -1.44 -8.34 -7.25
N MET A 71 -0.91 -7.68 -6.21
CA MET A 71 -0.37 -8.38 -5.04
C MET A 71 -1.46 -9.05 -4.21
N LEU A 72 -2.62 -8.40 -4.06
CA LEU A 72 -3.77 -9.01 -3.36
C LEU A 72 -4.22 -10.32 -4.02
N GLY A 73 -3.99 -10.52 -5.32
CA GLY A 73 -4.26 -11.78 -6.01
C GLY A 73 -3.24 -12.89 -5.73
N LEU A 74 -1.99 -12.54 -5.40
CA LEU A 74 -0.91 -13.51 -5.15
C LEU A 74 -0.95 -14.07 -3.73
N ASP A 75 -1.32 -13.24 -2.75
CA ASP A 75 -1.42 -13.63 -1.34
C ASP A 75 -2.22 -14.93 -1.10
N PRO A 76 -3.47 -15.08 -1.60
CA PRO A 76 -4.23 -16.32 -1.39
C PRO A 76 -3.62 -17.52 -2.14
N LEU A 77 -3.01 -17.31 -3.31
CA LEU A 77 -2.37 -18.41 -4.08
C LEU A 77 -1.16 -18.97 -3.32
N ILE A 78 -0.36 -18.09 -2.72
CA ILE A 78 0.78 -18.47 -1.89
C ILE A 78 0.30 -19.16 -0.62
N ALA A 79 -0.70 -18.59 0.07
CA ALA A 79 -1.27 -19.18 1.27
C ALA A 79 -1.86 -20.58 1.01
N GLN A 80 -2.53 -20.78 -0.12
CA GLN A 80 -3.05 -22.08 -0.54
C GLN A 80 -1.92 -23.08 -0.84
N ALA A 81 -0.87 -22.67 -1.54
CA ALA A 81 0.27 -23.54 -1.83
C ALA A 81 1.00 -23.97 -0.56
N ILE A 82 1.17 -23.05 0.40
CA ILE A 82 1.73 -23.36 1.72
C ILE A 82 0.81 -24.34 2.48
N GLY A 83 -0.50 -24.07 2.51
CA GLY A 83 -1.48 -24.94 3.18
C GLY A 83 -1.58 -26.34 2.58
N ALA A 84 -1.26 -26.50 1.28
CA ALA A 84 -1.20 -27.79 0.59
C ALA A 84 0.13 -28.55 0.78
N GLY A 85 1.12 -27.97 1.47
CA GLY A 85 2.46 -28.55 1.60
C GLY A 85 3.30 -28.48 0.32
N GLU A 86 2.87 -27.71 -0.68
CA GLU A 86 3.55 -27.55 -1.97
C GLU A 86 4.61 -26.43 -1.91
N GLU A 87 5.62 -26.56 -1.05
CA GLU A 87 6.64 -25.52 -0.81
C GLU A 87 7.34 -25.04 -2.09
N GLY A 88 7.61 -25.97 -3.03
CA GLY A 88 8.21 -25.63 -4.33
C GLY A 88 7.34 -24.70 -5.16
N ARG A 89 6.02 -24.91 -5.14
CA ARG A 89 5.05 -24.05 -5.83
C ARG A 89 4.91 -22.70 -5.13
N ALA A 90 4.86 -22.68 -3.80
CA ALA A 90 4.84 -21.44 -3.03
C ALA A 90 6.07 -20.57 -3.34
N ARG A 91 7.27 -21.19 -3.38
CA ARG A 91 8.51 -20.50 -3.78
C ARG A 91 8.44 -19.97 -5.21
N HIS A 92 7.89 -20.74 -6.15
CA HIS A 92 7.76 -20.28 -7.53
C HIS A 92 6.81 -19.08 -7.66
N LEU A 93 5.65 -19.13 -6.98
CA LEU A 93 4.69 -18.03 -6.92
C LEU A 93 5.32 -16.77 -6.31
N LEU A 94 6.13 -16.90 -5.25
CA LEU A 94 6.85 -15.78 -4.64
C LEU A 94 7.84 -15.13 -5.61
N TRP A 95 8.64 -15.92 -6.35
CA TRP A 95 9.59 -15.39 -7.34
C TRP A 95 8.88 -14.72 -8.51
N GLN A 96 7.84 -15.35 -9.05
CA GLN A 96 7.03 -14.78 -10.12
C GLN A 96 6.33 -13.50 -9.67
N GLY A 97 5.77 -13.51 -8.45
CA GLY A 97 5.14 -12.34 -7.84
C GLY A 97 6.11 -11.19 -7.65
N SER A 98 7.33 -11.48 -7.20
CA SER A 98 8.38 -10.46 -7.03
C SER A 98 8.84 -9.87 -8.37
N LEU A 99 9.04 -10.71 -9.39
CA LEU A 99 9.36 -10.26 -10.75
C LEU A 99 8.22 -9.40 -11.33
N LEU A 100 6.99 -9.83 -11.13
CA LEU A 100 5.80 -9.11 -11.58
C LEU A 100 5.65 -7.78 -10.85
N ALA A 101 5.95 -7.72 -9.54
CA ALA A 101 5.97 -6.49 -8.77
C ALA A 101 6.96 -5.48 -9.36
N ILE A 102 8.19 -5.90 -9.66
CA ILE A 102 9.21 -5.04 -10.28
C ILE A 102 8.73 -4.54 -11.65
N LEU A 103 8.18 -5.44 -12.47
CA LEU A 103 7.68 -5.13 -13.80
C LEU A 103 6.49 -4.15 -13.78
N VAL A 104 5.72 -4.09 -12.70
CA VAL A 104 4.59 -3.18 -12.55
C VAL A 104 5.01 -1.88 -11.87
N VAL A 105 5.87 -1.92 -10.86
CA VAL A 105 6.35 -0.73 -10.16
C VAL A 105 7.07 0.22 -11.10
N ILE A 106 7.93 -0.28 -12.01
CA ILE A 106 8.70 0.58 -12.91
C ILE A 106 7.79 1.42 -13.85
N PRO A 107 6.83 0.83 -14.59
CA PRO A 107 5.87 1.59 -15.38
C PRO A 107 5.01 2.55 -14.54
N LEU A 108 4.53 2.11 -13.37
CA LEU A 108 3.72 2.96 -12.51
C LEU A 108 4.51 4.17 -11.98
N ALA A 109 5.79 3.97 -11.64
CA ALA A 109 6.72 5.04 -11.27
C ALA A 109 6.93 6.03 -12.42
N LEU A 110 7.15 5.53 -13.65
CA LEU A 110 7.27 6.37 -14.85
C LEU A 110 5.99 7.16 -15.14
N VAL A 111 4.82 6.55 -14.97
CA VAL A 111 3.52 7.22 -15.15
C VAL A 111 3.34 8.32 -14.11
N THR A 112 3.67 8.05 -12.85
CA THR A 112 3.60 9.05 -11.76
C THR A 112 4.54 10.21 -12.04
N TRP A 113 5.77 9.92 -12.46
CA TRP A 113 6.75 10.93 -12.84
C TRP A 113 6.27 11.77 -14.04
N ALA A 114 5.75 11.14 -15.09
CA ALA A 114 5.22 11.84 -16.26
C ALA A 114 4.02 12.74 -15.92
N LEU A 115 3.11 12.26 -15.05
CA LEU A 115 2.00 13.05 -14.53
C LEU A 115 2.48 14.26 -13.72
N SER A 116 3.55 14.12 -12.94
CA SER A 116 4.13 15.24 -12.18
C SER A 116 4.66 16.37 -13.08
N LEU A 117 5.11 16.05 -14.30
CA LEU A 117 5.54 17.03 -15.31
C LEU A 117 4.36 17.69 -16.02
N ALA A 118 3.22 17.01 -16.10
CA ALA A 118 2.00 17.49 -16.76
C ALA A 118 1.09 18.35 -15.84
N LEU A 119 1.47 18.60 -14.59
CA LEU A 119 0.64 19.34 -13.63
C LEU A 119 0.35 20.79 -14.06
N GLU A 120 1.35 21.51 -14.59
CA GLU A 120 1.19 22.90 -15.04
C GLU A 120 0.21 23.01 -16.24
N PRO A 121 0.31 22.17 -17.29
CA PRO A 121 -0.69 22.09 -18.37
C PRO A 121 -2.11 21.73 -17.91
N LEU A 122 -2.25 21.00 -16.80
CA LEU A 122 -3.54 20.58 -16.23
C LEU A 122 -4.24 21.68 -15.42
N GLY A 123 -3.65 22.88 -15.35
CA GLY A 123 -4.24 24.03 -14.64
C GLY A 123 -3.92 24.08 -13.15
N ILE A 124 -2.96 23.27 -12.67
CA ILE A 124 -2.46 23.35 -11.28
C ILE A 124 -1.58 24.59 -11.13
N GLU A 125 -1.74 25.31 -10.01
CA GLU A 125 -0.98 26.50 -9.70
C GLU A 125 0.54 26.24 -9.69
N ALA A 126 1.31 27.06 -10.41
CA ALA A 126 2.75 26.86 -10.65
C ALA A 126 3.63 26.89 -9.38
N ALA A 127 3.09 27.40 -8.26
CA ALA A 127 3.70 27.31 -6.94
C ALA A 127 3.62 25.89 -6.38
N VAL A 128 2.47 25.23 -6.49
CA VAL A 128 2.23 23.85 -6.04
C VAL A 128 2.99 22.86 -6.93
N ALA A 129 2.95 23.04 -8.25
CA ALA A 129 3.66 22.17 -9.18
C ALA A 129 5.19 22.19 -8.99
N ARG A 130 5.76 23.31 -8.52
CA ARG A 130 7.19 23.41 -8.19
C ARG A 130 7.58 22.64 -6.93
N GLU A 131 6.70 22.56 -5.94
CA GLU A 131 6.94 21.80 -4.70
C GLU A 131 6.70 20.29 -4.86
N VAL A 132 5.77 19.88 -5.73
CA VAL A 132 5.49 18.45 -5.99
C VAL A 132 6.69 17.74 -6.64
N ARG A 133 7.43 18.41 -7.53
CA ARG A 133 8.57 17.82 -8.25
C ARG A 133 9.69 17.27 -7.32
N PRO A 134 10.25 18.03 -6.37
CA PRO A 134 11.27 17.50 -5.46
C PRO A 134 10.70 16.45 -4.50
N TYR A 135 9.43 16.56 -4.09
CA TYR A 135 8.76 15.56 -3.25
C TYR A 135 8.64 14.21 -3.97
N GLU A 136 8.12 14.19 -5.19
CA GLU A 136 7.99 12.98 -6.00
C GLU A 136 9.35 12.36 -6.35
N LEU A 137 10.37 13.18 -6.63
CA LEU A 137 11.74 12.67 -6.85
C LEU A 137 12.33 12.01 -5.59
N SER A 138 12.12 12.59 -4.42
CA SER A 138 12.56 11.99 -3.15
C SER A 138 11.84 10.66 -2.88
N ARG A 139 10.57 10.55 -3.28
CA ARG A 139 9.75 9.36 -3.12
C ARG A 139 10.17 8.25 -4.09
N LEU A 140 10.44 8.60 -5.34
CA LEU A 140 10.93 7.67 -6.37
C LEU A 140 12.34 7.16 -6.07
N ALA A 141 13.21 7.98 -5.45
CA ALA A 141 14.53 7.55 -5.01
C ALA A 141 14.49 6.57 -3.81
N GLY A 142 13.38 6.56 -3.07
CA GLY A 142 13.17 5.66 -1.93
C GLY A 142 12.44 4.36 -2.25
N MET A 143 11.94 4.18 -3.49
CA MET A 143 11.32 2.95 -3.99
C MET A 143 12.36 1.97 -4.51
#